data_AF-A0A3A9ZTM5-F1
#
_entry.id   AF-A0A3A9ZTM5-F1
#
_cell.length_a   1.000
_cell.length_b   1.000
_cell.length_c   1.000
_cell.angle_alpha   90.00
_cell.angle_beta   90.00
_cell.angle_gamma   90.00
#
_symmetry.space_group_name_H-M   'P 1'
#
loop_
_entity.id
_entity.type
_entity.pdbx_description
1 polymer ?
#
loop_
_entity_poly.entity_id
_entity_poly.type
_entity_poly.pdbx_seq_one_letter_code
_entity_poly.pdbx_strand_id
1 'polypeptide(L)'
;MHKIPGYENDPLVDGAYLVDEPLFWATHLLQYTGGVEEPLCAGFGVSEADLWQFYKRASDERQWPVLSVSLSAGHLLHVIYRNFPEDNGYDYVLHHPEWDSMSSLRC
;
A
#
# COMPACT_ATOMS: atom_id res chain seq x y z
N MET A 1 -2.77 3.87 15.29
CA MET A 1 -3.52 3.55 14.05
C MET A 1 -5.00 3.40 14.42
N HIS A 2 -5.91 4.01 13.67
CA HIS A 2 -7.34 3.84 13.88
C HIS A 2 -7.74 2.40 13.52
N LYS A 3 -8.77 1.85 14.16
CA LYS A 3 -9.31 0.55 13.74
C LYS A 3 -9.89 0.72 12.33
N ILE A 4 -9.49 -0.16 11.41
CA ILE A 4 -10.02 -0.22 10.05
C ILE A 4 -10.98 -1.42 10.03
N PRO A 5 -12.31 -1.18 10.10
CA PRO A 5 -13.29 -2.26 9.99
C PRO A 5 -13.06 -3.20 8.80
N GLY A 6 -13.10 -4.51 9.05
CA GLY A 6 -12.81 -5.55 8.07
C GLY A 6 -11.36 -6.04 8.07
N TYR A 7 -10.45 -5.36 8.78
CA TYR A 7 -9.04 -5.72 8.92
C TYR A 7 -8.60 -5.89 10.37
N GLU A 8 -9.54 -6.08 11.30
CA GLU A 8 -9.26 -6.12 12.73
C GLU A 8 -8.32 -7.25 13.15
N ASN A 9 -8.21 -8.30 12.32
CA ASN A 9 -7.38 -9.47 12.58
C ASN A 9 -6.15 -9.56 11.68
N ASP A 10 -5.94 -8.60 10.78
CA ASP A 10 -4.82 -8.58 9.84
C ASP A 10 -3.58 -7.92 10.46
N PRO A 11 -2.36 -8.26 10.00
CA PRO A 11 -1.12 -7.78 10.59
C PRO A 11 -0.77 -6.37 10.10
N LEU A 12 -1.72 -5.43 10.28
CA LEU A 12 -1.57 -4.05 9.83
C LEU A 12 -0.44 -3.35 10.60
N VAL A 13 0.42 -2.65 9.86
CA VAL A 13 1.50 -1.83 10.42
C VAL A 13 1.45 -0.42 9.82
N ASP A 14 1.98 0.56 10.55
CA ASP A 14 2.13 1.91 10.01
C ASP A 14 3.13 1.90 8.84
N GLY A 15 2.64 2.22 7.65
CA GLY A 15 3.42 2.25 6.42
C GLY A 15 3.89 3.64 6.01
N ALA A 16 3.55 4.70 6.76
CA ALA A 16 3.75 6.08 6.30
C ALA A 16 5.22 6.37 5.91
N TYR A 17 6.17 5.76 6.63
CA TYR A 17 7.61 5.89 6.35
C TYR A 17 8.03 5.42 4.95
N LEU A 18 7.25 4.52 4.33
CA LEU A 18 7.56 4.00 3.01
C LEU A 18 7.51 5.12 1.96
N VAL A 19 6.61 6.11 2.10
CA VAL A 19 6.43 7.17 1.10
C VAL A 19 7.69 8.03 0.92
N ASP A 20 8.51 8.12 1.97
CA ASP A 20 9.77 8.87 1.96
C ASP A 20 10.95 8.07 1.38
N GLU A 21 10.78 6.77 1.13
CA GLU A 21 11.84 5.92 0.61
C GLU A 21 12.00 6.10 -0.92
N PRO A 22 13.23 6.21 -1.46
CA PRO A 22 13.45 6.48 -2.88
C PRO A 22 12.84 5.48 -3.86
N LEU A 23 12.74 4.21 -3.45
CA LEU A 23 12.21 3.11 -4.28
C LEU A 23 10.69 2.97 -4.20
N PHE A 24 10.04 3.72 -3.30
CA PHE A 24 8.63 3.54 -2.98
C PHE A 24 7.71 3.67 -4.20
N TRP A 25 7.81 4.77 -4.94
CA TRP A 25 6.90 5.02 -6.06
C TRP A 25 7.12 4.02 -7.20
N ALA A 26 8.37 3.62 -7.45
CA ALA A 26 8.66 2.57 -8.41
C ALA A 26 8.05 1.24 -7.97
N THR A 27 8.23 0.82 -6.70
CA THR A 27 7.64 -0.42 -6.20
C THR A 27 6.12 -0.38 -6.12
N HIS A 28 5.53 0.73 -5.69
CA HIS A 28 4.08 0.89 -5.60
C HIS A 28 3.43 0.72 -6.98
N LEU A 29 4.08 1.24 -8.02
CA LEU A 29 3.56 1.13 -9.38
C LEU A 29 3.76 -0.25 -10.02
N LEU A 30 4.63 -1.11 -9.46
CA LEU A 30 4.92 -2.45 -9.99
C LEU A 30 3.69 -3.36 -10.00
N GLN A 31 2.77 -3.22 -9.04
CA GLN A 31 1.51 -3.97 -9.08
C GLN A 31 0.62 -3.58 -10.28
N TYR A 32 0.65 -2.30 -10.68
CA TYR A 32 -0.14 -1.81 -11.81
C TYR A 32 0.44 -2.17 -13.18
N THR A 33 1.72 -2.53 -13.24
CA THR A 33 2.35 -3.02 -14.46
C THR A 33 2.25 -4.54 -14.60
N GLY A 34 1.58 -5.23 -13.67
CA GLY A 34 1.53 -6.69 -13.65
C GLY A 34 2.90 -7.32 -13.36
N GLY A 35 3.76 -6.62 -12.63
CA GLY A 35 5.11 -7.08 -12.32
C GLY A 35 6.17 -6.76 -13.37
N VAL A 36 5.84 -6.01 -14.42
CA VAL A 36 6.81 -5.57 -15.44
C VAL A 36 7.60 -4.37 -14.92
N GLU A 37 8.89 -4.55 -14.66
CA GLU A 37 9.74 -3.59 -13.97
C GLU A 37 10.50 -2.61 -14.88
N GLU A 38 10.81 -2.96 -16.13
CA GLU A 38 11.67 -2.15 -16.99
C GLU A 38 11.23 -0.68 -17.16
N PRO A 39 9.95 -0.36 -17.38
CA PRO A 39 9.53 1.04 -17.49
C PRO A 39 9.67 1.80 -16.15
N LEU A 40 9.58 1.11 -15.03
CA LEU A 40 9.72 1.69 -13.68
C LEU A 40 11.20 1.92 -13.36
N CYS A 41 12.06 0.94 -13.63
CA CYS A 41 13.51 1.07 -13.50
C CYS A 41 14.04 2.24 -14.34
N ALA A 42 13.63 2.34 -15.62
CA ALA A 42 14.01 3.43 -16.50
C ALA A 42 13.44 4.79 -16.05
N GLY A 43 12.16 4.83 -15.67
CA GLY A 43 11.47 6.07 -15.30
C GLY A 43 11.94 6.67 -13.97
N PHE A 44 12.28 5.83 -12.99
CA PHE A 44 12.74 6.25 -11.67
C PHE A 44 14.27 6.22 -11.52
N GLY A 45 15.00 5.71 -12.52
CA GLY A 45 16.46 5.61 -12.47
C GLY A 45 16.97 4.64 -11.41
N VAL A 46 16.24 3.55 -11.17
CA VAL A 46 16.54 2.55 -10.14
C VAL A 46 16.95 1.22 -10.77
N SER A 47 17.73 0.42 -10.06
CA SER A 47 18.09 -0.92 -10.54
C SER A 47 16.94 -1.90 -10.29
N GLU A 48 16.82 -2.90 -11.18
CA GLU A 48 15.88 -4.02 -11.00
C GLU A 48 16.11 -4.74 -9.67
N ALA A 49 17.37 -4.97 -9.30
CA ALA A 49 17.71 -5.66 -8.06
C ALA A 49 17.23 -4.89 -6.82
N ASP A 50 17.44 -3.57 -6.77
CA ASP A 50 16.99 -2.73 -5.67
C ASP A 50 15.45 -2.68 -5.61
N LEU A 51 14.79 -2.60 -6.77
CA LEU A 51 13.34 -2.60 -6.88
C LEU A 51 12.74 -3.90 -6.29
N TRP A 52 13.24 -5.06 -6.70
CA TRP A 52 12.75 -6.35 -6.21
C TRP A 52 13.09 -6.58 -4.74
N GLN A 53 14.24 -6.10 -4.27
CA GLN A 53 14.59 -6.15 -2.85
C GLN A 53 13.62 -5.31 -2.02
N PHE A 54 13.27 -4.11 -2.48
CA PHE A 54 12.29 -3.26 -1.81
C PHE A 54 10.89 -3.85 -1.88
N TYR A 55 10.47 -4.38 -3.04
CA TYR A 55 9.18 -5.05 -3.21
C TYR A 55 9.02 -6.18 -2.21
N LYS A 56 10.02 -7.07 -2.09
CA LYS A 56 10.00 -8.18 -1.13
C LYS A 56 9.83 -7.71 0.32
N ARG A 57 10.39 -6.55 0.68
CA ARG A 57 10.20 -5.95 2.02
C ARG A 57 8.80 -5.39 2.18
N ALA A 58 8.29 -4.66 1.17
CA ALA A 58 6.96 -4.05 1.21
C ALA A 58 5.84 -5.10 1.12
N SER A 59 6.12 -6.28 0.56
CA SER A 59 5.18 -7.39 0.38
C SER A 59 5.33 -8.51 1.43
N ASP A 60 5.88 -8.23 2.61
CA ASP A 60 6.01 -9.23 3.68
C ASP A 60 4.61 -9.64 4.19
N GLU A 61 4.27 -10.92 4.10
CA GLU A 61 2.96 -11.45 4.53
C GLU A 61 2.66 -11.20 6.00
N ARG A 62 3.71 -11.02 6.82
CA ARG A 62 3.59 -10.76 8.27
C ARG A 62 3.40 -9.29 8.60
N GLN A 63 3.46 -8.40 7.61
CA GLN A 63 3.32 -6.97 7.81
C GLN A 63 2.54 -6.37 6.64
N TRP A 64 1.40 -5.76 6.94
CA TRP A 64 0.57 -5.12 5.92
C TRP A 64 0.65 -3.60 6.11
N PRO A 65 1.56 -2.92 5.40
CA PRO A 65 1.66 -1.47 5.45
C PRO A 65 0.33 -0.77 5.18
N VAL A 66 0.00 0.20 6.02
CA VAL A 66 -1.14 1.10 5.81
C VAL A 66 -0.61 2.51 5.59
N LEU A 67 -0.90 3.07 4.43
CA LEU A 67 -0.69 4.48 4.13
C LEU A 67 -1.99 5.23 4.39
N SER A 68 -1.94 6.31 5.16
CA SER A 68 -3.13 7.10 5.49
C SER A 68 -2.97 8.53 4.98
N VAL A 69 -3.89 8.97 4.14
CA VAL A 69 -3.91 10.32 3.58
C VAL A 69 -5.14 11.06 4.09
N SER A 70 -4.93 12.25 4.65
CA SER A 70 -6.03 13.13 5.03
C SER A 70 -6.62 13.81 3.80
N LEU A 71 -7.94 13.72 3.66
CA LEU A 71 -8.71 14.37 2.62
C LEU A 71 -9.52 15.55 3.19
N SER A 72 -10.13 16.33 2.31
CA SER A 72 -11.00 17.44 2.73
C SER A 72 -12.19 16.97 3.58
N ALA A 73 -12.71 17.88 4.41
CA ALA A 73 -13.89 17.63 5.25
C ALA A 73 -13.75 16.42 6.19
N GLY A 74 -12.55 16.17 6.73
CA GLY A 74 -12.33 15.16 7.77
C GLY A 74 -12.28 13.71 7.29
N HIS A 75 -12.31 13.47 5.98
CA HIS A 75 -12.18 12.13 5.42
C HIS A 75 -10.72 11.64 5.48
N LEU A 76 -10.54 10.35 5.60
CA LEU A 76 -9.26 9.65 5.56
C LEU A 76 -9.32 8.58 4.47
N LEU A 77 -8.30 8.54 3.61
CA LEU A 77 -8.08 7.43 2.68
C LEU A 77 -6.97 6.56 3.23
N HIS A 78 -7.26 5.28 3.43
CA HIS A 78 -6.28 4.27 3.76
C HIS A 78 -5.96 3.45 2.51
N VAL A 79 -4.67 3.30 2.20
CA VAL A 79 -4.17 2.35 1.21
C VAL A 79 -3.51 1.21 1.96
N ILE A 80 -4.08 0.02 1.88
CA ILE A 80 -3.64 -1.16 2.61
C ILE A 80 -2.92 -2.09 1.65
N TYR A 81 -1.67 -2.41 1.97
CA TYR A 81 -0.85 -3.39 1.26
C TYR A 81 -1.28 -4.78 1.72
N ARG A 82 -2.30 -5.33 1.07
CA ARG A 82 -2.86 -6.65 1.37
C ARG A 82 -1.89 -7.71 0.85
N ASN A 83 -0.97 -8.15 1.69
CA ASN A 83 0.13 -9.03 1.30
C ASN A 83 -0.24 -10.52 1.49
N PHE A 84 -1.27 -11.00 0.79
CA PHE A 84 -1.51 -12.45 0.73
C PHE A 84 -0.54 -13.12 -0.25
N PRO A 85 -0.02 -14.33 0.05
CA PRO A 85 0.95 -15.02 -0.81
C PRO A 85 0.51 -15.21 -2.28
N GLU A 86 -0.79 -15.36 -2.53
CA GLU A 86 -1.33 -15.67 -3.86
C GLU A 86 -2.24 -14.58 -4.45
N ASP A 87 -2.55 -13.55 -3.67
CA ASP A 87 -3.50 -12.49 -4.02
C ASP A 87 -3.09 -11.19 -3.32
N ASN A 88 -1.85 -10.77 -3.57
CA ASN A 88 -1.36 -9.52 -3.03
C ASN A 88 -1.91 -8.35 -3.85
N GLY A 89 -2.28 -7.26 -3.18
CA GLY A 89 -2.90 -6.12 -3.84
C GLY A 89 -3.06 -4.91 -2.92
N TYR A 90 -3.74 -3.89 -3.45
CA TYR A 90 -4.06 -2.69 -2.68
C TYR A 90 -5.55 -2.58 -2.45
N ASP A 91 -5.93 -2.42 -1.19
CA ASP A 91 -7.28 -2.02 -0.83
C ASP A 91 -7.29 -0.53 -0.49
N TYR A 92 -8.22 0.19 -1.12
CA TYR A 92 -8.46 1.61 -0.91
C TYR A 92 -9.70 1.77 -0.05
N VAL A 93 -9.52 2.22 1.18
CA VAL A 93 -10.58 2.31 2.17
C VAL A 93 -10.81 3.77 2.54
N LEU A 94 -11.99 4.28 2.19
CA LEU A 94 -12.43 5.62 2.57
C LEU A 94 -13.15 5.54 3.92
N HIS A 95 -12.67 6.37 4.85
CA HIS A 95 -13.17 6.47 6.21
C HIS A 95 -13.53 7.92 6.54
N HIS A 96 -14.60 8.09 7.32
CA HIS A 96 -14.91 9.34 8.00
C HIS A 96 -15.25 9.01 9.47
N PRO A 97 -14.76 9.76 10.47
CA PRO A 97 -14.96 9.44 11.89
C PRO A 97 -16.42 9.32 12.34
N GLU A 98 -17.33 9.96 11.61
CA GLU A 98 -18.79 9.93 11.88
C GLU A 98 -19.52 8.81 11.14
N TRP A 99 -18.83 7.99 10.35
CA TRP A 99 -19.47 6.87 9.65
C TRP A 99 -19.43 5.60 10.47
N ASP A 100 -20.58 4.93 10.55
CA ASP A 100 -20.70 3.61 11.17
C ASP A 100 -20.09 2.48 10.29
N SER A 101 -19.79 2.77 9.00
CA SER A 101 -19.18 1.83 8.07
C SER A 101 -18.30 2.53 7.02
N MET A 102 -17.30 1.82 6.48
CA MET A 102 -16.38 2.35 5.47
C MET A 102 -16.78 1.91 4.06
N SER A 103 -16.34 2.68 3.06
CA SER A 103 -16.43 2.30 1.65
C SER A 103 -15.06 1.80 1.17
N SER A 104 -14.99 0.60 0.57
CA SER A 104 -13.74 0.04 0.05
C SER A 104 -13.80 -0.24 -1.45
N LEU A 105 -12.68 -0.01 -2.13
CA LEU A 105 -12.42 -0.38 -3.52
C LEU A 105 -11.20 -1.31 -3.53
N ARG A 106 -11.30 -2.39 -4.30
CA ARG A 106 -10.22 -3.37 -4.47
C ARG A 106 -9.63 -3.23 -5.87
N CYS A 107 -8.30 -3.21 -5.97
CA CYS A 107 -7.58 -3.18 -7.24
C CYS A 107 -6.65 -4.38 -7.34
#